data_AF-A0A7S2H2R4-F1
#
_entry.id   AF-A0A7S2H2R4-F1
#
_cell.length_a   1.000
_cell.length_b   1.000
_cell.length_c   1.000
_cell.angle_alpha   90.00
_cell.angle_beta   90.00
_cell.angle_gamma   90.00
#
_symmetry.space_group_name_H-M   'P 1'
#
loop_
_entity.id
_entity.type
_entity.pdbx_description
1 polymer ?
#
loop_
_entity_poly.entity_id
_entity_poly.type
_entity_poly.pdbx_seq_one_letter_code
_entity_poly.pdbx_strand_id
1 'polypeptide(L)'
;SFPPNTLFRLREMHEPGNWEAPGGIFPRQRLIVVTATYRKGTDTFNSGIESKLTGHTDTLQYGDRETFVKGLSNTLLASPLLTMELEFDRTMDWTDHRGAHYNLREEWQYVNGPAEKKEGCTPGTRDEHNNGWMPEDFRKKVNEYISVRREELKKQDQTLMQEEDALLTLDEVKAVRLYSGPAYQPVNNFLREVSHLHGPFKHAVARSPELTFCATVQHIISAVRKLAAVISPEEANQPLWRGVRGELPGGFWVKDKAGMVCAVESGFMSTSRDIAAPLAYMA
;
A
#
# COMPACT_ATOMS: atom_id res chain seq x y z
N SER A 1 3.96 -24.21 -6.16
CA SER A 1 4.99 -23.16 -6.01
C SER A 1 5.21 -22.93 -4.52
N PHE A 2 6.33 -22.31 -4.16
CA PHE A 2 6.72 -22.12 -2.76
C PHE A 2 6.30 -20.73 -2.24
N PRO A 3 6.11 -20.54 -0.93
CA PRO A 3 5.75 -19.23 -0.34
C PRO A 3 6.80 -18.13 -0.62
N PRO A 4 6.43 -16.83 -0.53
CA PRO A 4 7.39 -15.73 -0.44
C PRO A 4 8.38 -15.98 0.72
N ASN A 5 9.62 -15.50 0.62
CA ASN A 5 10.71 -15.76 1.58
C ASN A 5 11.18 -17.23 1.69
N THR A 6 10.88 -18.05 0.67
CA THR A 6 11.51 -19.37 0.54
C THR A 6 12.92 -19.21 0.00
N LEU A 7 13.92 -19.48 0.83
CA LEU A 7 15.30 -19.59 0.38
C LEU A 7 15.50 -20.95 -0.28
N PHE A 8 15.89 -20.95 -1.55
CA PHE A 8 16.34 -22.15 -2.24
C PHE A 8 17.84 -22.29 -2.14
N ARG A 9 18.32 -23.40 -1.58
CA ARG A 9 19.72 -23.78 -1.63
C ARG A 9 19.88 -24.95 -2.57
N LEU A 10 20.73 -24.79 -3.58
CA LEU A 10 21.10 -25.90 -4.46
C LEU A 10 21.75 -27.00 -3.61
N ARG A 11 21.22 -28.21 -3.72
CA ARG A 11 21.78 -29.40 -3.05
C ARG A 11 22.58 -30.21 -4.05
N GLU A 12 21.94 -30.59 -5.15
CA GLU A 12 22.49 -31.50 -6.16
C GLU A 12 21.99 -31.09 -7.55
N MET A 13 22.77 -31.46 -8.56
CA MET A 13 22.44 -31.26 -9.96
C MET A 13 22.73 -32.55 -10.71
N HIS A 14 21.75 -33.02 -11.47
CA HIS A 14 21.87 -34.24 -12.27
C HIS A 14 21.76 -33.89 -13.75
N GLU A 15 22.74 -34.35 -14.53
CA GLU A 15 22.75 -34.11 -15.97
C GLU A 15 21.64 -34.89 -16.70
N PRO A 16 21.21 -34.42 -17.89
CA PRO A 16 20.23 -35.09 -18.72
C PRO A 16 20.49 -36.59 -18.88
N GLY A 17 19.48 -37.42 -18.66
CA GLY A 17 19.55 -38.88 -18.83
C GLY A 17 20.15 -39.66 -17.66
N ASN A 18 20.66 -38.98 -16.63
CA ASN A 18 21.31 -39.64 -15.48
C ASN A 18 20.44 -39.70 -14.21
N TRP A 19 19.18 -39.28 -14.29
CA TRP A 19 18.24 -39.33 -13.18
C TRP A 19 16.91 -39.94 -13.61
N GLU A 20 16.30 -40.66 -12.68
CA GLU A 20 15.06 -41.39 -12.88
C GLU A 20 13.89 -40.58 -12.31
N ALA A 21 12.90 -40.27 -13.16
CA ALA A 21 11.64 -39.69 -12.76
C ALA A 21 10.68 -40.79 -12.25
N PRO A 22 9.64 -40.43 -11.47
CA PRO A 22 8.62 -41.40 -11.05
C PRO A 22 8.06 -42.18 -12.24
N GLY A 23 8.13 -43.52 -12.16
CA GLY A 23 7.71 -44.41 -13.25
C GLY A 23 8.83 -44.94 -14.15
N GLY A 24 10.11 -44.80 -13.77
CA GLY A 24 11.23 -45.46 -14.47
C GLY A 24 11.75 -44.73 -15.71
N ILE A 25 11.34 -43.48 -15.92
CA ILE A 25 11.69 -42.70 -17.11
C ILE A 25 12.95 -41.89 -16.82
N PHE A 26 13.91 -41.86 -17.75
CA PHE A 26 15.13 -41.05 -17.67
C PHE A 26 15.03 -39.83 -18.59
N PRO A 27 14.68 -38.64 -18.08
CA PRO A 27 14.41 -37.49 -18.93
C PRO A 27 15.70 -36.87 -19.47
N ARG A 28 15.67 -36.39 -20.73
CA ARG A 28 16.76 -35.61 -21.33
C ARG A 28 16.76 -34.13 -20.89
N GLN A 29 16.48 -33.91 -19.62
CA GLN A 29 16.47 -32.58 -19.01
C GLN A 29 17.36 -32.61 -17.78
N ARG A 30 17.96 -31.48 -17.42
CA ARG A 30 18.75 -31.37 -16.20
C ARG A 30 17.81 -31.31 -15.00
N LEU A 31 18.07 -32.12 -13.97
CA LEU A 31 17.36 -32.03 -12.70
C LEU A 31 18.17 -31.20 -11.72
N ILE A 32 17.51 -30.21 -11.12
CA ILE A 32 18.08 -29.36 -10.08
C ILE A 32 17.34 -29.67 -8.78
N VAL A 33 18.07 -30.24 -7.81
CA VAL A 33 17.53 -30.56 -6.48
C VAL A 33 17.86 -29.41 -5.55
N VAL A 34 16.83 -28.76 -5.02
CA VAL A 34 16.98 -27.64 -4.08
C VAL A 34 16.38 -27.99 -2.73
N THR A 35 16.97 -27.49 -1.66
CA THR A 35 16.33 -27.39 -0.35
C THR A 35 15.55 -26.08 -0.31
N ALA A 36 14.26 -26.16 -0.03
CA ALA A 36 13.39 -25.01 0.17
C ALA A 36 13.22 -24.78 1.67
N THR A 37 13.71 -23.65 2.19
CA THR A 37 13.54 -23.27 3.59
C THR A 37 12.68 -22.02 3.66
N TYR A 38 11.50 -22.14 4.27
CA TYR A 38 10.65 -21.00 4.55
C TYR A 38 11.22 -20.21 5.73
N ARG A 39 11.56 -18.94 5.51
CA ARG A 39 11.94 -18.03 6.60
C ARG A 39 10.69 -17.31 7.09
N LYS A 40 10.26 -17.63 8.31
CA LYS A 40 9.27 -16.83 9.04
C LYS A 40 9.92 -15.46 9.30
N GLY A 41 9.20 -14.37 9.07
CA GLY A 41 9.72 -12.99 9.05
C GLY A 41 10.22 -12.42 10.38
N THR A 42 10.75 -13.25 11.29
CA THR A 42 11.14 -12.87 12.65
C THR A 42 12.54 -13.32 13.08
N ASP A 43 13.33 -13.97 12.23
CA ASP A 43 14.70 -14.36 12.62
C ASP A 43 15.70 -13.23 12.38
N THR A 44 15.81 -12.37 13.38
CA THR A 44 16.88 -11.38 13.58
C THR A 44 18.24 -12.08 13.67
N PHE A 45 19.09 -11.89 12.66
CA PHE A 45 20.51 -12.18 12.79
C PHE A 45 21.20 -11.01 13.51
N ASN A 46 21.53 -11.23 14.77
CA ASN A 46 22.47 -10.42 15.53
C ASN A 46 23.89 -10.74 15.03
N SER A 47 24.42 -9.92 14.11
CA SER A 47 25.86 -9.75 13.96
C SER A 47 26.14 -8.29 13.68
N GLY A 48 26.82 -7.63 14.63
CA GLY A 48 27.08 -6.21 14.65
C GLY A 48 27.82 -5.69 13.41
N ILE A 49 27.64 -4.38 13.20
CA ILE A 49 28.22 -3.56 12.14
C ILE A 49 27.62 -3.86 10.75
N GLU A 50 26.31 -3.70 10.62
CA GLU A 50 25.69 -3.54 9.30
C GLU A 50 25.51 -2.05 9.00
N SER A 51 26.35 -1.56 8.09
CA SER A 51 26.01 -0.39 7.30
C SER A 51 24.75 -0.69 6.49
N LYS A 52 24.02 0.35 6.07
CA LYS A 52 22.78 0.37 5.26
C LYS A 52 22.82 -0.39 3.90
N LEU A 53 23.61 -1.45 3.73
CA LEU A 53 23.94 -2.05 2.43
C LEU A 53 23.83 -3.58 2.34
N THR A 54 23.29 -4.28 3.33
CA THR A 54 23.00 -5.73 3.21
C THR A 54 21.67 -6.16 3.84
N GLY A 55 20.63 -5.34 3.70
CA GLY A 55 19.23 -5.77 3.80
C GLY A 55 18.53 -5.31 2.52
N HIS A 56 17.66 -6.14 1.94
CA HIS A 56 16.90 -5.78 0.73
C HIS A 56 16.38 -4.35 0.87
N THR A 57 16.92 -3.44 0.07
CA THR A 57 16.36 -2.12 -0.11
C THR A 57 14.89 -2.31 -0.43
N ASP A 58 14.01 -1.59 0.27
CA ASP A 58 12.66 -1.31 -0.20
C ASP A 58 12.78 -0.56 -1.53
N THR A 59 13.16 -1.27 -2.60
CA THR A 59 13.26 -0.70 -3.94
C THR A 59 11.84 -0.37 -4.34
N LEU A 60 11.55 0.93 -4.50
CA LEU A 60 10.35 1.38 -5.18
C LEU A 60 10.35 0.75 -6.58
N GLN A 61 9.49 -0.24 -6.76
CA GLN A 61 9.29 -0.89 -8.05
C GLN A 61 8.03 -0.33 -8.68
N TYR A 62 8.17 0.15 -9.91
CA TYR A 62 7.06 0.67 -10.70
C TYR A 62 6.63 -0.39 -11.70
N GLY A 63 5.32 -0.67 -11.74
CA GLY A 63 4.71 -1.50 -12.77
C GLY A 63 4.62 -0.77 -14.11
N ASP A 64 4.20 -1.51 -15.14
CA ASP A 64 3.98 -1.01 -16.50
C ASP A 64 2.51 -0.70 -16.78
N ARG A 65 2.22 -0.20 -17.98
CA ARG A 65 0.85 0.11 -18.41
C ARG A 65 -0.10 -1.10 -18.36
N GLU A 66 0.39 -2.31 -18.59
CA GLU A 66 -0.43 -3.52 -18.49
C GLU A 66 -0.87 -3.77 -17.04
N THR A 67 0.01 -3.49 -16.08
CA THR A 67 -0.28 -3.51 -14.64
C THR A 67 -1.36 -2.48 -14.28
N PHE A 68 -1.29 -1.27 -14.82
CA PHE A 68 -2.32 -0.24 -14.63
C PHE A 68 -3.70 -0.68 -15.15
N VAL A 69 -3.76 -1.23 -16.36
CA VAL A 69 -5.02 -1.66 -16.99
C VAL A 69 -5.65 -2.85 -16.27
N LYS A 70 -4.84 -3.81 -15.82
CA LYS A 70 -5.32 -4.95 -15.02
C LYS A 70 -5.84 -4.53 -13.65
N GLY A 71 -5.24 -3.48 -13.08
CA GLY A 71 -5.55 -2.93 -11.77
C GLY A 71 -5.44 -3.95 -10.62
N LEU A 72 -5.83 -3.53 -9.43
CA LEU A 72 -6.19 -4.44 -8.35
C LEU A 72 -7.55 -5.05 -8.70
N SER A 73 -7.56 -6.03 -9.61
CA SER A 73 -8.70 -6.87 -10.01
C SER A 73 -9.90 -6.77 -9.03
N ASN A 74 -11.01 -6.17 -9.49
CA ASN A 74 -12.20 -5.84 -8.68
C ASN A 74 -12.69 -6.97 -7.78
N THR A 75 -12.47 -8.23 -8.15
CA THR A 75 -12.89 -9.42 -7.39
C THR A 75 -12.22 -9.58 -6.02
N LEU A 76 -11.05 -8.99 -5.80
CA LEU A 76 -10.31 -9.12 -4.53
C LEU A 76 -10.75 -8.10 -3.48
N LEU A 77 -11.02 -6.86 -3.91
CA LEU A 77 -11.45 -5.77 -3.03
C LEU A 77 -12.97 -5.72 -2.88
N ALA A 78 -13.76 -6.39 -3.74
CA ALA A 78 -15.22 -6.36 -3.67
C ALA A 78 -15.83 -7.17 -2.50
N SER A 79 -15.05 -8.06 -1.87
CA SER A 79 -15.51 -8.86 -0.73
C SER A 79 -14.35 -9.07 0.23
N PRO A 80 -14.02 -8.05 1.05
CA PRO A 80 -12.98 -8.19 2.07
C PRO A 80 -13.40 -9.25 3.09
N LEU A 81 -12.44 -10.07 3.51
CA LEU A 81 -12.69 -11.14 4.49
C LEU A 81 -12.88 -10.59 5.91
N LEU A 82 -12.18 -9.50 6.21
CA LEU A 82 -12.14 -8.87 7.52
C LEU A 82 -12.77 -7.47 7.44
N THR A 83 -13.26 -6.96 8.56
CA THR A 83 -13.51 -5.53 8.75
C THR A 83 -12.20 -4.82 9.04
N MET A 84 -12.13 -3.49 8.91
CA MET A 84 -10.93 -2.74 9.33
C MET A 84 -10.58 -2.99 10.80
N GLU A 85 -11.57 -3.09 11.68
CA GLU A 85 -11.35 -3.42 13.09
C GLU A 85 -10.61 -4.76 13.24
N LEU A 86 -11.05 -5.79 12.53
CA LEU A 86 -10.40 -7.11 12.54
C LEU A 86 -9.02 -7.09 11.88
N GLU A 87 -8.81 -6.26 10.84
CA GLU A 87 -7.48 -6.06 10.24
C GLU A 87 -6.50 -5.44 11.25
N PHE A 88 -6.99 -4.55 12.14
CA PHE A 88 -6.15 -3.83 13.09
C PHE A 88 -6.10 -4.43 14.51
N ASP A 89 -6.92 -5.43 14.82
CA ASP A 89 -6.80 -6.18 16.08
C ASP A 89 -5.66 -7.24 16.05
N ARG A 90 -5.04 -7.42 14.88
CA ARG A 90 -3.93 -8.36 14.70
C ARG A 90 -2.66 -7.91 15.42
N THR A 91 -1.83 -8.88 15.78
CA THR A 91 -0.49 -8.63 16.31
C THR A 91 0.48 -8.32 15.17
N MET A 92 0.71 -7.04 14.92
CA MET A 92 1.75 -6.56 14.02
C MET A 92 2.27 -5.23 14.55
N ASP A 93 3.60 -5.16 14.62
CA ASP A 93 4.37 -3.97 14.92
C ASP A 93 5.25 -3.60 13.73
N TRP A 94 5.62 -2.32 13.65
CA TRP A 94 6.60 -1.84 12.70
C TRP A 94 7.34 -0.65 13.27
N THR A 95 8.52 -0.39 12.73
CA THR A 95 9.32 0.79 13.05
C THR A 95 9.47 1.62 11.79
N ASP A 96 9.23 2.92 11.91
CA ASP A 96 9.41 3.84 10.79
C ASP A 96 10.90 4.12 10.52
N HIS A 97 11.19 4.88 9.45
CA HIS A 97 12.56 5.21 9.08
C HIS A 97 13.28 6.18 10.05
N ARG A 98 12.58 6.73 11.05
CA ARG A 98 13.13 7.55 12.14
C ARG A 98 13.29 6.78 13.45
N GLY A 99 12.92 5.50 13.48
CA GLY A 99 13.02 4.65 14.66
C GLY A 99 11.80 4.71 15.58
N ALA A 100 10.70 5.36 15.19
CA ALA A 100 9.48 5.35 15.98
C ALA A 100 8.73 4.02 15.79
N HIS A 101 8.33 3.42 16.90
CA HIS A 101 7.65 2.13 16.94
C HIS A 101 6.13 2.33 16.95
N TYR A 102 5.43 1.52 16.17
CA TYR A 102 3.97 1.53 16.04
C TYR A 102 3.43 0.10 16.06
N ASN A 103 2.16 -0.06 16.44
CA ASN A 103 1.43 -1.31 16.26
C ASN A 103 -0.01 -1.04 15.80
N LEU A 104 -0.64 -2.06 15.21
CA LEU A 104 -1.96 -1.91 14.61
C LEU A 104 -3.03 -1.50 15.63
N ARG A 105 -3.03 -2.13 16.81
CA ARG A 105 -4.06 -1.89 17.82
C ARG A 105 -4.05 -0.45 18.34
N GLU A 106 -2.87 0.10 18.61
CA GLU A 106 -2.71 1.50 19.03
C GLU A 106 -3.16 2.48 17.95
N GLU A 107 -2.82 2.21 16.69
CA GLU A 107 -3.25 3.05 15.56
C GLU A 107 -4.77 3.01 15.39
N TRP A 108 -5.40 1.85 15.55
CA TRP A 108 -6.86 1.71 15.54
C TRP A 108 -7.52 2.46 16.70
N GLN A 109 -7.00 2.29 17.92
CA GLN A 109 -7.51 3.02 19.09
C GLN A 109 -7.40 4.53 18.89
N TYR A 110 -6.27 5.02 18.34
CA TYR A 110 -6.07 6.42 18.06
C TYR A 110 -7.10 7.00 17.08
N VAL A 111 -7.41 6.28 15.99
CA VAL A 111 -8.40 6.78 15.01
C VAL A 111 -9.85 6.65 15.47
N ASN A 112 -10.13 5.86 16.50
CA ASN A 112 -11.45 5.76 17.13
C ASN A 112 -11.64 6.73 18.30
N GLY A 113 -10.56 7.14 18.96
CA GLY A 113 -10.57 8.07 20.07
C GLY A 113 -10.57 9.55 19.64
N PRO A 114 -10.55 10.47 20.63
CA PRO A 114 -10.34 11.88 20.36
C PRO A 114 -8.96 12.08 19.73
N ALA A 115 -8.90 12.93 18.70
CA ALA A 115 -7.66 13.30 18.06
C ALA A 115 -6.74 14.03 19.05
N GLU A 116 -5.52 13.54 19.18
CA GLU A 116 -4.48 14.15 20.01
C GLU A 116 -3.34 14.60 19.12
N LYS A 117 -2.87 15.84 19.32
CA LYS A 117 -1.69 16.33 18.60
C LYS A 117 -0.50 15.43 18.94
N LYS A 118 0.05 14.76 17.93
CA LYS A 118 1.27 13.96 18.07
C LYS A 118 2.40 14.59 17.28
N GLU A 119 3.37 15.12 18.01
CA GLU A 119 4.65 15.60 17.46
C GLU A 119 5.59 14.40 17.26
N GLY A 120 6.47 14.49 16.26
CA GLY A 120 7.43 13.42 15.98
C GLY A 120 6.84 12.19 15.28
N CYS A 121 5.58 12.24 14.83
CA CYS A 121 5.08 11.26 13.87
C CYS A 121 5.80 11.46 12.54
N THR A 122 6.35 10.40 11.97
CA THR A 122 6.95 10.52 10.65
C THR A 122 5.87 10.32 9.60
N PRO A 123 5.47 11.37 8.85
CA PRO A 123 6.05 12.71 8.71
C PRO A 123 5.16 13.84 9.28
N GLY A 124 5.79 14.80 9.94
CA GLY A 124 5.13 16.03 10.39
C GLY A 124 4.42 15.90 11.73
N THR A 125 3.35 16.67 11.90
CA THR A 125 2.57 16.72 13.14
C THR A 125 1.18 16.18 12.86
N ARG A 126 0.82 15.07 13.51
CA ARG A 126 -0.51 14.49 13.36
C ARG A 126 -1.51 15.31 14.17
N ASP A 127 -2.65 15.61 13.55
CA ASP A 127 -3.79 16.31 14.19
C ASP A 127 -3.43 17.64 14.87
N GLU A 128 -2.48 18.40 14.29
CA GLU A 128 -1.96 19.67 14.84
C GLU A 128 -3.03 20.69 15.23
N HIS A 129 -4.14 20.74 14.48
CA HIS A 129 -5.24 21.69 14.69
C HIS A 129 -6.58 21.01 15.00
N ASN A 130 -6.58 19.71 15.30
CA ASN A 130 -7.80 18.92 15.48
C ASN A 130 -7.93 18.34 16.90
N ASN A 131 -7.21 18.91 17.88
CA ASN A 131 -7.19 18.35 19.23
C ASN A 131 -8.59 18.24 19.84
N GLY A 132 -8.94 17.05 20.32
CA GLY A 132 -10.24 16.73 20.91
C GLY A 132 -11.32 16.32 19.91
N TRP A 133 -11.04 16.31 18.59
CA TRP A 133 -12.04 15.92 17.60
C TRP A 133 -12.30 14.43 17.61
N MET A 134 -13.57 14.06 17.59
CA MET A 134 -14.00 12.68 17.39
C MET A 134 -14.09 12.37 15.90
N PRO A 135 -14.04 11.08 15.49
CA PRO A 135 -14.20 10.67 14.10
C PRO A 135 -15.43 11.27 13.41
N GLU A 136 -16.52 11.45 14.16
CA GLU A 136 -17.75 12.11 13.73
C GLU A 136 -17.56 13.59 13.37
N ASP A 137 -16.69 14.31 14.08
CA ASP A 137 -16.38 15.72 13.80
C ASP A 137 -15.63 15.85 12.47
N PHE A 138 -14.66 14.96 12.24
CA PHE A 138 -13.97 14.86 10.94
C PHE A 138 -14.95 14.54 9.82
N ARG A 139 -15.84 13.55 10.03
CA ARG A 139 -16.88 13.19 9.06
C ARG A 139 -17.79 14.36 8.76
N LYS A 140 -18.25 15.08 9.78
CA LYS A 140 -19.10 16.26 9.61
C LYS A 140 -18.40 17.32 8.77
N LYS A 141 -17.17 17.71 9.14
CA LYS A 141 -16.42 18.74 8.42
C LYS A 141 -16.14 18.38 6.96
N VAL A 142 -15.71 17.15 6.68
CA VAL A 142 -15.41 16.75 5.30
C VAL A 142 -16.68 16.65 4.45
N ASN A 143 -17.80 16.20 5.04
CA ASN A 143 -19.07 16.15 4.32
C ASN A 143 -19.67 17.53 4.10
N GLU A 144 -19.51 18.47 5.03
CA GLU A 144 -19.84 19.88 4.82
C GLU A 144 -19.05 20.47 3.64
N TYR A 145 -17.73 20.20 3.57
CA TYR A 145 -16.90 20.59 2.43
C TYR A 145 -17.40 19.99 1.11
N ILE A 146 -17.69 18.69 1.07
CA ILE A 146 -18.21 18.00 -0.12
C ILE A 146 -19.54 18.60 -0.56
N SER A 147 -20.46 18.85 0.37
CA SER A 147 -21.77 19.43 0.07
C SER A 147 -21.64 20.83 -0.53
N VAL A 148 -20.79 21.70 0.04
CA VAL A 148 -20.54 23.04 -0.51
C VAL A 148 -20.00 22.95 -1.95
N ARG A 149 -18.99 22.10 -2.18
CA ARG A 149 -18.42 21.90 -3.52
C ARG A 149 -19.43 21.37 -4.52
N ARG A 150 -20.28 20.43 -4.11
CA ARG A 150 -21.32 19.86 -4.99
C ARG A 150 -22.33 20.91 -5.43
N GLU A 151 -22.73 21.82 -4.54
CA GLU A 151 -23.61 22.93 -4.92
C GLU A 151 -22.95 23.89 -5.92
N GLU A 152 -21.64 24.08 -5.85
CA GLU A 152 -20.88 24.82 -6.88
C GLU A 152 -20.89 24.09 -8.23
N LEU A 153 -20.68 22.78 -8.22
CA LEU A 153 -20.65 21.96 -9.44
C LEU A 153 -22.04 21.80 -10.09
N LYS A 154 -23.13 21.75 -9.29
CA LYS A 154 -24.50 21.78 -9.81
C LYS A 154 -24.77 23.03 -10.65
N LYS A 155 -24.23 24.18 -10.23
CA LYS A 155 -24.37 25.44 -10.98
C LYS A 155 -23.61 25.42 -12.31
N GLN A 156 -22.64 24.51 -12.46
CA GLN A 156 -21.82 24.35 -13.66
C GLN A 156 -22.33 23.22 -14.58
N ASP A 157 -23.55 22.70 -14.33
CA ASP A 157 -24.20 21.64 -15.11
C ASP A 157 -23.37 20.35 -15.24
N GLN A 158 -22.57 20.03 -14.21
CA GLN A 158 -21.82 18.78 -14.17
C GLN A 158 -22.68 17.63 -13.66
N THR A 159 -22.53 16.45 -14.27
CA THR A 159 -23.15 15.22 -13.76
C THR A 159 -22.52 14.82 -12.43
N LEU A 160 -23.34 14.71 -11.39
CA LEU A 160 -22.89 14.36 -10.04
C LEU A 160 -23.30 12.94 -9.66
N MET A 161 -22.49 12.30 -8.82
CA MET A 161 -22.91 11.09 -8.10
C MET A 161 -24.16 11.37 -7.26
N GLN A 162 -24.94 10.32 -6.98
CA GLN A 162 -26.05 10.41 -6.02
C GLN A 162 -25.53 10.86 -4.66
N GLU A 163 -26.37 11.58 -3.91
CA GLU A 163 -25.95 12.19 -2.64
C GLU A 163 -25.49 11.14 -1.61
N GLU A 164 -26.18 10.00 -1.58
CA GLU A 164 -25.89 8.83 -0.74
C GLU A 164 -24.48 8.28 -0.98
N ASP A 165 -24.03 8.29 -2.24
CA ASP A 165 -22.73 7.78 -2.68
C ASP A 165 -21.64 8.86 -2.66
N ALA A 166 -22.00 10.13 -2.48
CA ALA A 166 -21.07 11.25 -2.55
C ALA A 166 -20.40 11.57 -1.21
N LEU A 167 -21.11 11.33 -0.09
CA LEU A 167 -20.63 11.66 1.24
C LEU A 167 -19.73 10.55 1.80
N LEU A 168 -18.77 10.94 2.64
CA LEU A 168 -17.90 9.99 3.32
C LEU A 168 -18.63 9.32 4.48
N THR A 169 -18.48 8.00 4.56
CA THR A 169 -18.89 7.21 5.72
C THR A 169 -17.88 7.38 6.85
N LEU A 170 -18.27 6.92 8.06
CA LEU A 170 -17.36 6.96 9.20
C LEU A 170 -16.12 6.08 8.97
N ASP A 171 -16.29 4.92 8.33
CA ASP A 171 -15.20 4.01 8.01
C ASP A 171 -14.24 4.61 6.98
N GLU A 172 -14.75 5.31 5.97
CA GLU A 172 -13.91 6.02 5.00
C GLU A 172 -13.06 7.11 5.67
N VAL A 173 -13.63 7.85 6.63
CA VAL A 173 -12.88 8.84 7.41
C VAL A 173 -11.80 8.17 8.25
N LYS A 174 -12.12 7.08 8.95
CA LYS A 174 -11.15 6.33 9.76
C LYS A 174 -10.03 5.75 8.89
N ALA A 175 -10.36 5.19 7.73
CA ALA A 175 -9.40 4.63 6.79
C ALA A 175 -8.42 5.69 6.25
N VAL A 176 -8.93 6.89 5.90
CA VAL A 176 -8.07 8.01 5.51
C VAL A 176 -7.19 8.47 6.68
N ARG A 177 -7.73 8.58 7.89
CA ARG A 177 -6.95 8.95 9.09
C ARG A 177 -5.87 7.93 9.47
N LEU A 178 -6.10 6.64 9.22
CA LEU A 178 -5.11 5.58 9.35
C LEU A 178 -4.01 5.77 8.31
N TYR A 179 -4.40 5.94 7.04
CA TYR A 179 -3.47 6.07 5.93
C TYR A 179 -2.65 7.36 5.95
N SER A 180 -3.19 8.46 6.46
CA SER A 180 -2.42 9.71 6.67
C SER A 180 -1.54 9.65 7.92
N GLY A 181 -1.68 8.61 8.75
CA GLY A 181 -0.84 8.31 9.90
C GLY A 181 0.17 7.19 9.59
N PRO A 182 0.81 6.62 10.62
CA PRO A 182 1.83 5.58 10.50
C PRO A 182 1.40 4.31 9.76
N ALA A 183 0.10 4.01 9.71
CA ALA A 183 -0.44 2.82 9.05
C ALA A 183 -0.30 2.84 7.51
N TYR A 184 0.12 3.96 6.91
CA TYR A 184 0.45 4.02 5.48
C TYR A 184 1.48 2.95 5.07
N GLN A 185 2.43 2.63 5.96
CA GLN A 185 3.53 1.71 5.68
C GLN A 185 3.03 0.26 5.51
N PRO A 186 2.36 -0.37 6.50
CA PRO A 186 1.83 -1.72 6.32
C PRO A 186 0.79 -1.81 5.19
N VAL A 187 -0.05 -0.80 5.00
CA VAL A 187 -1.07 -0.79 3.92
C VAL A 187 -0.41 -0.74 2.54
N ASN A 188 0.59 0.13 2.33
CA ASN A 188 1.30 0.20 1.05
C ASN A 188 2.17 -1.03 0.80
N ASN A 189 2.76 -1.62 1.85
CA ASN A 189 3.51 -2.87 1.72
C ASN A 189 2.61 -4.00 1.25
N PHE A 190 1.44 -4.16 1.86
CA PHE A 190 0.43 -5.12 1.41
C PHE A 190 0.04 -4.91 -0.06
N LEU A 191 -0.24 -3.67 -0.47
CA LEU A 191 -0.60 -3.36 -1.85
C LEU A 191 0.52 -3.72 -2.84
N ARG A 192 1.77 -3.41 -2.49
CA ARG A 192 2.94 -3.76 -3.31
C ARG A 192 3.09 -5.27 -3.40
N GLU A 193 3.07 -5.99 -2.29
CA GLU A 193 3.14 -7.45 -2.26
C GLU A 193 2.05 -8.09 -3.13
N VAL A 194 0.78 -7.69 -2.97
CA VAL A 194 -0.34 -8.23 -3.74
C VAL A 194 -0.21 -7.91 -5.24
N SER A 195 0.36 -6.76 -5.59
CA SER A 195 0.54 -6.36 -6.99
C SER A 195 1.52 -7.26 -7.76
N HIS A 196 2.50 -7.85 -7.05
CA HIS A 196 3.49 -8.74 -7.64
C HIS A 196 2.98 -10.19 -7.78
N LEU A 197 1.81 -10.50 -7.23
CA LEU A 197 1.24 -11.83 -7.26
C LEU A 197 0.24 -12.00 -8.41
N HIS A 198 0.20 -13.21 -8.95
CA HIS A 198 -0.72 -13.60 -10.02
C HIS A 198 -1.53 -14.83 -9.65
N GLY A 199 -2.72 -14.95 -10.24
CA GLY A 199 -3.57 -16.12 -10.12
C GLY A 199 -3.88 -16.50 -8.66
N PRO A 200 -3.86 -17.81 -8.31
CA PRO A 200 -4.25 -18.28 -6.99
C PRO A 200 -3.47 -17.66 -5.81
N PHE A 201 -2.20 -17.29 -6.00
CA PHE A 201 -1.39 -16.69 -4.92
C PHE A 201 -1.86 -15.30 -4.54
N LYS A 202 -2.28 -14.50 -5.53
CA LYS A 202 -2.87 -13.18 -5.29
C LYS A 202 -4.14 -13.31 -4.44
N HIS A 203 -4.98 -14.28 -4.77
CA HIS A 203 -6.19 -14.58 -3.99
C HIS A 203 -5.87 -15.08 -2.58
N ALA A 204 -4.87 -15.94 -2.43
CA ALA A 204 -4.48 -16.47 -1.13
C ALA A 204 -3.98 -15.38 -0.17
N VAL A 205 -3.13 -14.46 -0.65
CA VAL A 205 -2.61 -13.35 0.17
C VAL A 205 -3.72 -12.33 0.47
N ALA A 206 -4.49 -11.92 -0.54
CA ALA A 206 -5.58 -10.96 -0.34
C ALA A 206 -6.69 -11.48 0.60
N ARG A 207 -6.86 -12.79 0.71
CA ARG A 207 -7.82 -13.45 1.62
C ARG A 207 -7.16 -14.05 2.86
N SER A 208 -5.87 -13.82 3.09
CA SER A 208 -5.22 -14.28 4.31
C SER A 208 -5.64 -13.39 5.47
N PRO A 209 -6.26 -13.93 6.54
CA PRO A 209 -6.59 -13.14 7.73
C PRO A 209 -5.36 -12.47 8.34
N GLU A 210 -4.19 -13.09 8.23
CA GLU A 210 -2.94 -12.59 8.83
C GLU A 210 -2.32 -11.41 8.05
N LEU A 211 -2.61 -11.28 6.74
CA LEU A 211 -1.90 -10.33 5.86
C LEU A 211 -2.80 -9.27 5.24
N THR A 212 -4.12 -9.52 5.16
CA THR A 212 -5.02 -8.66 4.38
C THR A 212 -5.19 -7.26 4.96
N PHE A 213 -5.21 -6.25 4.10
CA PHE A 213 -5.70 -4.89 4.39
C PHE A 213 -6.78 -4.48 3.37
N CYS A 214 -7.48 -5.45 2.79
CA CYS A 214 -8.46 -5.22 1.71
C CYS A 214 -9.60 -4.27 2.13
N ALA A 215 -10.12 -4.37 3.35
CA ALA A 215 -11.21 -3.50 3.81
C ALA A 215 -10.72 -2.06 3.93
N THR A 216 -9.57 -1.86 4.58
CA THR A 216 -8.94 -0.55 4.71
C THR A 216 -8.65 0.07 3.34
N VAL A 217 -8.05 -0.70 2.43
CA VAL A 217 -7.77 -0.27 1.04
C VAL A 217 -9.06 0.12 0.31
N GLN A 218 -10.13 -0.67 0.44
CA GLN A 218 -11.42 -0.39 -0.20
C GLN A 218 -12.01 0.94 0.28
N HIS A 219 -11.99 1.19 1.60
CA HIS A 219 -12.47 2.45 2.17
C HIS A 219 -11.61 3.65 1.75
N ILE A 220 -10.27 3.51 1.68
CA ILE A 220 -9.39 4.57 1.17
C ILE A 220 -9.71 4.88 -0.29
N ILE A 221 -9.82 3.86 -1.16
CA ILE A 221 -10.15 4.05 -2.58
C ILE A 221 -11.49 4.76 -2.74
N SER A 222 -12.51 4.33 -1.98
CA SER A 222 -13.83 4.94 -2.00
C SER A 222 -13.78 6.41 -1.57
N ALA A 223 -13.11 6.71 -0.45
CA ALA A 223 -12.94 8.08 0.04
C ALA A 223 -12.23 8.98 -0.98
N VAL A 224 -11.12 8.51 -1.56
CA VAL A 224 -10.36 9.27 -2.58
C VAL A 224 -11.20 9.53 -3.82
N ARG A 225 -12.00 8.56 -4.29
CA ARG A 225 -12.89 8.76 -5.44
C ARG A 225 -13.97 9.80 -5.17
N LYS A 226 -14.56 9.78 -3.98
CA LYS A 226 -15.57 10.77 -3.55
C LYS A 226 -14.98 12.18 -3.48
N LEU A 227 -13.79 12.32 -2.88
CA LEU A 227 -13.07 13.60 -2.81
C LEU A 227 -12.62 14.10 -4.20
N ALA A 228 -12.12 13.20 -5.05
CA ALA A 228 -11.70 13.54 -6.40
C ALA A 228 -12.87 14.00 -7.29
N ALA A 229 -14.10 13.54 -7.02
CA ALA A 229 -15.28 13.96 -7.77
C ALA A 229 -15.76 15.38 -7.46
N VAL A 230 -15.22 16.01 -6.40
CA VAL A 230 -15.57 17.38 -6.01
C VAL A 230 -14.39 18.35 -6.08
N ILE A 231 -13.26 17.92 -6.67
CA ILE A 231 -12.08 18.76 -6.85
C ILE A 231 -12.35 19.84 -7.89
N SER A 232 -11.84 21.06 -7.66
CA SER A 232 -11.98 22.12 -8.66
C SER A 232 -10.98 21.92 -9.83
N PRO A 233 -11.26 22.49 -11.02
CA PRO A 233 -10.31 22.44 -12.14
C PRO A 233 -8.94 23.04 -11.78
N GLU A 234 -8.89 24.08 -10.95
CA GLU A 234 -7.64 24.68 -10.49
C GLU A 234 -6.83 23.72 -9.64
N GLU A 235 -7.49 23.03 -8.71
CA GLU A 235 -6.85 22.03 -7.84
C GLU A 235 -6.38 20.80 -8.64
N ALA A 236 -7.13 20.40 -9.67
CA ALA A 236 -6.76 19.28 -10.56
C ALA A 236 -5.53 19.59 -11.43
N ASN A 237 -5.30 20.87 -11.76
CA ASN A 237 -4.17 21.31 -12.56
C ASN A 237 -2.97 21.78 -11.73
N GLN A 238 -3.08 21.77 -10.40
CA GLN A 238 -2.01 22.21 -9.52
C GLN A 238 -0.84 21.21 -9.52
N PRO A 239 0.41 21.64 -9.72
CA PRO A 239 1.56 20.76 -9.61
C PRO A 239 1.72 20.23 -8.17
N LEU A 240 2.02 18.94 -8.05
CA LEU A 240 2.23 18.24 -6.78
C LEU A 240 3.64 17.65 -6.74
N TRP A 241 4.22 17.63 -5.56
CA TRP A 241 5.59 17.21 -5.31
C TRP A 241 5.62 15.89 -4.53
N ARG A 242 6.51 14.98 -4.93
CA ARG A 242 6.74 13.70 -4.23
C ARG A 242 8.23 13.49 -4.02
N GLY A 243 8.59 13.07 -2.81
CA GLY A 243 9.94 12.70 -2.45
C GLY A 243 10.13 11.21 -2.68
N VAL A 244 11.24 10.83 -3.28
CA VAL A 244 11.62 9.44 -3.53
C VAL A 244 13.06 9.26 -3.04
N ARG A 245 13.27 8.34 -2.10
CA ARG A 245 14.62 7.92 -1.70
C ARG A 245 15.06 6.74 -2.55
N GLY A 246 16.30 6.78 -3.02
CA GLY A 246 16.93 5.71 -3.81
C GLY A 246 16.99 6.00 -5.31
N GLU A 247 17.48 5.03 -6.06
CA GLU A 247 17.59 5.12 -7.51
C GLU A 247 16.34 4.53 -8.17
N LEU A 248 15.80 5.26 -9.15
CA LEU A 248 14.71 4.74 -9.98
C LEU A 248 15.25 3.64 -10.89
N PRO A 249 14.53 2.52 -11.07
CA PRO A 249 15.00 1.43 -11.92
C PRO A 249 15.26 1.92 -13.34
N GLY A 250 16.28 1.42 -14.04
CA GLY A 250 16.63 1.90 -15.39
C GLY A 250 15.48 1.82 -16.40
N GLY A 251 14.58 0.84 -16.24
CA GLY A 251 13.35 0.70 -17.02
C GLY A 251 12.34 1.84 -16.83
N PHE A 252 12.45 2.62 -15.75
CA PHE A 252 11.58 3.77 -15.45
C PHE A 252 11.62 4.81 -16.57
N TRP A 253 12.75 4.98 -17.25
CA TRP A 253 12.93 5.99 -18.30
C TRP A 253 12.64 5.45 -19.71
N VAL A 254 12.31 4.17 -19.83
CA VAL A 254 12.06 3.52 -21.10
C VAL A 254 10.63 3.80 -21.54
N LYS A 255 10.48 4.32 -22.76
CA LYS A 255 9.18 4.57 -23.36
C LYS A 255 8.46 3.26 -23.66
N ASP A 256 7.15 3.23 -23.42
CA ASP A 256 6.26 2.13 -23.79
C ASP A 256 6.06 2.06 -25.32
N LYS A 257 5.24 1.09 -25.78
CA LYS A 257 4.91 0.93 -27.21
C LYS A 257 4.22 2.15 -27.83
N ALA A 258 3.66 3.06 -27.02
CA ALA A 258 3.04 4.30 -27.45
C ALA A 258 4.01 5.50 -27.36
N GLY A 259 5.27 5.28 -27.01
CA GLY A 259 6.28 6.33 -26.90
C GLY A 259 6.23 7.11 -25.59
N MET A 260 5.50 6.64 -24.57
CA MET A 260 5.32 7.32 -23.28
C MET A 260 6.16 6.68 -22.18
N VAL A 261 6.77 7.50 -21.32
CA VAL A 261 7.35 7.00 -20.06
C VAL A 261 6.21 6.82 -19.06
N CYS A 262 6.01 5.60 -18.57
CA CYS A 262 4.94 5.26 -17.63
C CYS A 262 5.53 4.61 -16.39
N ALA A 263 5.13 5.12 -15.22
CA ALA A 263 5.50 4.56 -13.93
C ALA A 263 4.23 4.26 -13.13
N VAL A 264 4.01 2.99 -12.81
CA VAL A 264 2.83 2.57 -12.04
C VAL A 264 3.24 2.26 -10.61
N GLU A 265 2.78 3.07 -9.65
CA GLU A 265 2.91 2.76 -8.23
C GLU A 265 1.78 1.79 -7.83
N SER A 266 2.15 0.68 -7.21
CA SER A 266 1.18 -0.29 -6.69
C SER A 266 0.56 0.12 -5.36
N GLY A 267 1.27 0.90 -4.55
CA GLY A 267 0.73 1.53 -3.34
C GLY A 267 -0.06 2.79 -3.62
N PHE A 268 -0.56 3.43 -2.56
CA PHE A 268 -1.13 4.76 -2.67
C PHE A 268 -0.02 5.80 -2.81
N MET A 269 -0.09 6.60 -3.87
CA MET A 269 0.85 7.68 -4.11
C MET A 269 0.50 8.91 -3.27
N SER A 270 1.31 9.21 -2.26
CA SER A 270 1.19 10.46 -1.48
C SER A 270 2.04 11.56 -2.12
N THR A 271 1.48 12.78 -2.18
CA THR A 271 2.11 13.97 -2.76
C THR A 271 1.75 15.20 -1.94
N SER A 272 2.50 16.29 -2.10
CA SER A 272 2.30 17.55 -1.37
C SER A 272 2.23 18.74 -2.32
N ARG A 273 1.44 19.75 -1.96
CA ARG A 273 1.45 21.07 -2.62
C ARG A 273 2.69 21.89 -2.22
N ASP A 274 3.20 21.65 -1.02
CA ASP A 274 4.44 22.25 -0.51
C ASP A 274 5.62 21.34 -0.80
N ILE A 275 6.62 21.86 -1.52
CA ILE A 275 7.85 21.16 -1.87
C ILE A 275 8.72 20.83 -0.64
N ALA A 276 8.63 21.62 0.44
CA ALA A 276 9.43 21.41 1.63
C ALA A 276 9.06 20.10 2.35
N ALA A 277 7.77 19.74 2.35
CA ALA A 277 7.30 18.50 2.97
C ALA A 277 8.00 17.26 2.36
N PRO A 278 7.94 16.99 1.04
CA PRO A 278 8.70 15.92 0.38
C PRO A 278 10.21 15.92 0.62
N LEU A 279 10.84 17.09 0.73
CA LEU A 279 12.27 17.16 1.06
C LEU A 279 12.53 16.66 2.49
N ALA A 280 11.65 16.95 3.44
CA ALA A 280 11.71 16.43 4.80
C ALA A 280 11.52 14.90 4.87
N TYR A 281 10.82 14.30 3.89
CA TYR A 281 10.78 12.84 3.71
C TYR A 281 12.09 12.27 3.20
N MET A 282 13.02 13.06 2.66
CA MET A 282 14.30 12.58 2.12
C MET A 282 15.50 12.77 3.07
N ALA A 283 15.40 13.70 4.03
CA ALA A 283 16.39 13.93 5.09
C ALA A 283 16.42 12.78 6.12
#